data_AF-A0A352IQQ8-F1
#
_entry.id   AF-A0A352IQQ8-F1
#
_cell.length_a   1.000
_cell.length_b   1.000
_cell.length_c   1.000
_cell.angle_alpha   90.00
_cell.angle_beta   90.00
_cell.angle_gamma   90.00
#
_symmetry.space_group_name_H-M   'P 1'
#
loop_
_entity.id
_entity.type
_entity.pdbx_description
1 polymer ?
#
loop_
_entity_poly.entity_id
_entity_poly.type
_entity_poly.pdbx_seq_one_letter_code
_entity_poly.pdbx_strand_id
1 'polypeptide(L)' 'PINDMFAKNGRIREDGRMVHDMFLAQVKTPEESTGEWDLYKIVRTIPGDEAFRPLSESKCKLITN' A
#
# COMPACT_ATOMS: atom_id res chain seq x y z
N PRO A 1 14.21 6.42 -3.06
CA PRO A 1 12.84 6.23 -2.52
C PRO A 1 11.84 6.24 -3.68
N ILE A 2 10.84 5.36 -3.65
CA ILE A 2 9.83 5.21 -4.71
C ILE A 2 8.63 6.09 -4.37
N ASN A 3 8.24 6.98 -5.28
CA ASN A 3 7.08 7.87 -5.09
C ASN A 3 6.40 8.13 -6.43
N ASP A 4 5.30 7.46 -6.70
CA ASP A 4 4.56 7.53 -7.97
C ASP A 4 3.04 7.67 -7.73
N MET A 5 2.23 7.49 -8.78
CA MET A 5 0.78 7.64 -8.72
C MET A 5 0.10 6.69 -7.71
N PHE A 6 0.67 5.51 -7.48
CA PHE A 6 0.13 4.46 -6.62
C PHE A 6 0.99 4.29 -5.36
N ALA A 7 2.30 4.14 -5.53
CA ALA A 7 3.23 3.89 -4.45
C ALA A 7 3.71 5.21 -3.84
N LYS A 8 3.13 5.60 -2.70
CA LYS A 8 3.62 6.72 -1.88
C LYS A 8 4.56 6.21 -0.79
N ASN A 9 5.61 6.98 -0.49
CA ASN A 9 6.60 6.67 0.57
C ASN A 9 7.24 5.27 0.43
N GLY A 10 7.39 4.82 -0.81
CA GLY A 10 7.86 3.48 -1.14
C GLY A 10 9.34 3.26 -0.90
N ARG A 11 9.70 2.08 -0.39
CA ARG A 11 11.08 1.59 -0.28
C ARG A 11 11.13 0.08 -0.36
N ILE A 12 12.22 -0.46 -0.90
CA ILE A 12 12.50 -1.90 -0.84
C ILE A 12 13.28 -2.17 0.45
N ARG A 13 12.76 -3.03 1.32
CA ARG A 13 13.44 -3.47 2.55
C ARG A 13 14.47 -4.55 2.26
N GLU A 14 15.28 -4.87 3.26
CA GLU A 14 16.29 -5.92 3.23
C GLU A 14 15.72 -7.30 2.86
N ASP A 15 14.46 -7.59 3.21
CA ASP A 15 13.79 -8.84 2.83
C ASP A 15 13.22 -8.82 1.40
N GLY A 16 13.58 -7.82 0.61
CA GLY A 16 13.08 -7.61 -0.75
C GLY A 16 11.64 -7.12 -0.83
N ARG A 17 10.97 -6.89 0.31
CA ARG A 17 9.59 -6.39 0.32
C ARG A 17 9.57 -4.90 -0.02
N MET A 18 8.82 -4.54 -1.07
CA MET A 18 8.43 -3.15 -1.31
C MET A 18 7.36 -2.76 -0.29
N VAL A 19 7.68 -1.80 0.58
CA VAL A 19 6.78 -1.22 1.58
C VAL A 19 6.44 0.20 1.15
N HIS A 20 5.16 0.52 1.11
CA HIS A 20 4.61 1.82 0.73
C HIS A 20 3.27 2.04 1.43
N ASP A 21 2.71 3.24 1.34
CA ASP A 21 1.37 3.46 1.89
C ASP A 21 0.32 2.71 1.08
N MET A 22 -0.65 2.11 1.78
CA MET A 22 -1.76 1.35 1.20
C MET A 22 -3.05 2.15 1.30
N PHE A 23 -4.02 1.88 0.42
CA PHE A 23 -5.32 2.54 0.47
C PHE A 23 -6.44 1.56 0.82
N LEU A 24 -7.28 1.95 1.77
CA LEU A 24 -8.61 1.36 1.93
C LEU A 24 -9.57 2.06 0.97
N ALA A 25 -10.03 1.33 -0.03
CA ALA A 25 -10.96 1.83 -1.03
C ALA A 25 -12.37 1.28 -0.82
N GLN A 26 -13.38 2.11 -1.09
CA GLN A 26 -14.79 1.71 -1.14
C GLN A 26 -15.30 1.90 -2.56
N VAL A 27 -15.96 0.87 -3.10
CA VAL A 27 -16.63 0.94 -4.40
C VAL A 27 -17.72 2.01 -4.34
N LYS A 28 -17.74 2.87 -5.35
CA LYS A 28 -18.75 3.92 -5.50
C LYS A 28 -20.12 3.32 -5.84
N THR A 29 -21.17 4.01 -5.44
CA THR A 29 -22.52 3.75 -5.95
C THR A 29 -22.63 4.17 -7.43
N PRO A 30 -23.61 3.66 -8.20
CA PRO A 30 -23.83 4.07 -9.58
C PRO A 30 -23.99 5.59 -9.75
N GLU A 31 -24.63 6.27 -8.79
CA GLU A 31 -24.86 7.71 -8.81
C GLU A 31 -23.59 8.52 -8.52
N GLU A 32 -22.60 7.94 -7.81
CA GLU A 32 -21.31 8.57 -7.50
C GLU A 32 -20.27 8.42 -8.62
N SER A 33 -20.49 7.52 -9.58
CA SER A 33 -19.54 7.19 -10.66
C SER A 33 -19.79 8.07 -11.89
N THR A 34 -18.84 8.95 -12.22
CA THR A 34 -19.01 9.92 -13.32
C THR A 34 -18.37 9.50 -14.64
N GLY A 35 -17.82 8.29 -14.73
CA GLY A 35 -17.14 7.79 -15.92
C GLY A 35 -16.62 6.37 -15.75
N GLU A 36 -16.21 5.75 -16.86
CA GLU A 36 -15.82 4.32 -16.94
C GLU A 36 -14.82 3.87 -15.86
N TRP A 37 -13.88 4.74 -15.48
CA TRP A 37 -12.79 4.41 -14.56
C TRP A 37 -12.98 5.04 -13.16
N ASP A 38 -14.10 5.72 -12.92
CA ASP A 38 -14.42 6.36 -11.64
C ASP A 38 -15.15 5.39 -10.69
N LEU A 39 -14.39 4.41 -10.18
CA LEU A 39 -14.97 3.20 -9.59
C LEU A 39 -14.96 3.18 -8.05
N TYR A 40 -14.07 3.93 -7.42
CA TYR A 40 -13.89 3.87 -5.97
C TYR A 40 -13.47 5.19 -5.37
N LYS A 41 -13.74 5.34 -4.08
CA LYS A 41 -13.23 6.43 -3.23
C LYS A 41 -12.26 5.88 -2.20
N ILE A 42 -11.20 6.65 -1.91
CA ILE A 42 -10.24 6.31 -0.85
C ILE A 42 -10.85 6.73 0.48
N VAL A 43 -11.08 5.76 1.37
CA VAL A 43 -11.65 5.96 2.70
C VAL A 43 -10.55 6.26 3.72
N ARG A 44 -9.38 5.61 3.56
CA ARG A 44 -8.23 5.80 4.44
C ARG A 44 -6.94 5.49 3.69
N THR A 45 -5.90 6.27 3.98
CA THR A 45 -4.50 5.91 3.69
C THR A 45 -3.92 5.22 4.92
N ILE A 46 -3.33 4.04 4.73
CA ILE A 46 -2.71 3.23 5.76
C ILE A 46 -1.19 3.36 5.57
N PRO A 47 -0.46 3.92 6.55
CA PRO A 47 0.99 4.02 6.50
C PRO A 47 1.67 2.66 6.24
N GLY A 48 2.74 2.65 5.47
CA GLY A 48 3.43 1.40 5.11
C GLY A 48 4.01 0.61 6.30
N ASP A 49 4.32 1.26 7.41
CA ASP A 49 4.74 0.60 8.66
C ASP A 49 3.60 -0.05 9.43
N GLU A 50 2.36 0.43 9.27
CA GLU A 50 1.14 -0.23 9.77
C GLU A 50 0.65 -1.34 8.83
N ALA A 51 0.76 -1.13 7.52
CA ALA A 51 0.18 -2.02 6.51
C ALA A 51 0.98 -3.33 6.28
N PHE A 52 2.28 -3.30 6.56
CA PHE A 52 3.17 -4.43 6.31
C PHE A 52 3.73 -4.98 7.62
N ARG A 53 3.88 -6.30 7.72
CA ARG A 53 4.53 -6.93 8.88
C ARG A 53 5.91 -6.31 9.14
N PRO A 54 6.26 -6.03 10.40
CA PRO A 54 7.56 -5.44 10.73
C PRO A 54 8.70 -6.37 10.30
N LEU A 55 9.87 -5.79 10.02
CA LEU A 55 11.03 -6.57 9.55
C LEU A 55 11.47 -7.61 10.59
N SER A 56 11.32 -7.30 11.87
CA SER A 56 11.58 -8.21 13.00
C SER A 56 10.74 -9.50 12.96
N GLU A 57 9.60 -9.49 12.27
CA GLU A 57 8.73 -10.65 12.08
C GLU A 57 8.86 -11.29 10.69
N SER A 58 9.86 -10.86 9.91
CA SER A 58 10.11 -11.44 8.59
C SER A 58 10.41 -12.93 8.71
N LYS A 59 9.90 -13.71 7.76
CA LYS A 59 10.18 -15.15 7.63
C LYS A 59 11.22 -15.41 6.52
N CYS A 60 11.80 -14.35 5.95
CA CYS A 60 12.85 -14.45 4.96
C CYS A 60 14.13 -15.01 5.61
N LYS A 61 14.64 -16.14 5.10
CA LYS A 61 15.85 -16.79 5.64
C LYS A 61 17.12 -15.93 5.51
N LEU A 62 17.10 -14.91 4.65
CA LEU A 62 18.22 -13.98 4.46
C LEU A 62 18.19 -12.82 5.48
N ILE A 63 17.10 -12.67 6.25
CA ILE A 63 17.03 -11.78 7.40
C ILE A 63 17.36 -12.61 8.64
N THR A 64 18.65 -12.81 8.86
CA THR A 64 19.20 -13.35 10.09
C THR A 64 19.65 -12.18 10.95
N ASN A 65 18.96 -11.95 12.07
CA ASN A 65 19.47 -11.11 13.14
C ASN A 65 20.71 -11.73 13.77
#